data_AF-D8JC08-F1
#
_entry.id   AF-D8JC08-F1
#
_cell.length_a   1.000
_cell.length_b   1.000
_cell.length_c   1.000
_cell.angle_alpha   90.00
_cell.angle_beta   90.00
_cell.angle_gamma   90.00
#
_symmetry.space_group_name_H-M   'P 1'
#
loop_
_entity.id
_entity.type
_entity.pdbx_description
1 polymer ?
#
loop_
_entity_poly.entity_id
_entity_poly.type
_entity_poly.pdbx_seq_one_letter_code
_entity_poly.pdbx_strand_id
1 'polypeptide(L)'
;MHQEQWLAALETIDDHLPVPNSFPQDEENQDHNYEFMCTFDGEHENPGERWTQGESIDGKGEFSYGRQPGGGKPDLDEVIEEMHNEVS
;
A
#
# COMPACT_ATOMS: atom_id res chain seq x y z
N MET A 1 -13.52 -18.09 18.77
CA MET A 1 -12.89 -19.20 18.03
C MET A 1 -12.01 -18.72 16.87
N HIS A 2 -12.37 -17.72 16.06
CA HIS A 2 -11.46 -17.28 14.98
C HIS A 2 -10.27 -16.40 15.46
N GLN A 3 -10.44 -15.54 16.47
CA GLN A 3 -9.34 -14.70 16.98
C GLN A 3 -8.15 -15.54 17.48
N GLU A 4 -8.41 -16.54 18.33
CA GLU A 4 -7.38 -17.46 18.81
C GLU A 4 -6.74 -18.29 17.67
N GLN A 5 -7.49 -18.62 16.62
CA GLN A 5 -6.94 -19.31 15.45
C GLN A 5 -5.93 -18.42 14.70
N TRP A 6 -6.19 -17.11 14.60
CA TRP A 6 -5.25 -16.17 13.99
C TRP A 6 -4.01 -15.95 14.85
N LEU A 7 -4.17 -15.83 16.17
CA LEU A 7 -3.03 -15.73 17.09
C LEU A 7 -2.13 -16.96 17.00
N ALA A 8 -2.72 -18.16 17.03
CA ALA A 8 -1.96 -19.39 16.86
C ALA A 8 -1.25 -19.47 15.50
N ALA A 9 -1.88 -18.99 14.42
CA ALA A 9 -1.23 -18.92 13.11
C ALA A 9 -0.02 -17.97 13.09
N LEU A 10 -0.13 -16.80 13.71
CA LEU A 10 0.98 -15.83 13.81
C LEU A 10 2.17 -16.41 14.58
N GLU A 11 1.92 -17.21 15.63
CA GLU A 11 2.99 -17.90 16.37
C GLU A 11 3.76 -18.93 15.53
N THR A 12 3.19 -19.41 14.40
CA THR A 12 3.87 -20.38 13.52
C THR A 12 4.71 -19.75 12.41
N ILE A 13 4.63 -18.43 12.21
CA ILE A 13 5.30 -17.75 11.10
C ILE A 13 6.47 -16.93 11.64
N ASP A 14 7.69 -17.43 11.42
CA ASP A 14 8.90 -16.66 11.63
C ASP A 14 9.02 -15.54 10.57
N ASP A 15 9.40 -14.34 11.01
CA ASP A 15 9.64 -13.15 10.16
C ASP A 15 8.52 -12.87 9.13
N HIS A 16 7.30 -12.68 9.64
CA HIS A 16 6.10 -12.48 8.83
C HIS A 16 5.98 -11.06 8.22
N LEU A 17 6.95 -10.18 8.45
CA LEU A 17 6.92 -8.79 8.01
C LEU A 17 8.00 -8.47 6.97
N PRO A 18 7.77 -7.53 6.05
CA PRO A 18 6.50 -6.83 5.76
C PRO A 18 5.45 -7.77 5.15
N VAL A 19 4.18 -7.37 5.19
CA VAL A 19 3.08 -8.13 4.56
C VAL A 19 2.60 -7.39 3.32
N PRO A 20 2.55 -8.04 2.14
CA PRO A 20 2.91 -9.44 1.89
C PRO A 20 4.43 -9.67 1.85
N ASN A 21 4.91 -10.73 2.53
CA ASN A 21 6.33 -11.10 2.54
C ASN A 21 6.75 -11.95 1.33
N SER A 22 5.82 -12.22 0.40
CA SER A 22 6.03 -13.08 -0.77
C SER A 22 6.42 -12.32 -2.04
N PHE A 23 6.44 -10.97 -2.00
CA PHE A 23 6.83 -10.12 -3.12
C PHE A 23 8.22 -9.49 -2.86
N PRO A 24 9.10 -9.37 -3.88
CA PRO A 24 10.40 -8.74 -3.71
C PRO A 24 10.28 -7.28 -3.28
N GLN A 25 10.85 -6.94 -2.13
CA GLN A 25 10.78 -5.59 -1.57
C GLN A 25 11.39 -4.54 -2.48
N ASP A 26 12.49 -4.86 -3.17
CA ASP A 26 13.16 -3.94 -4.10
C ASP A 26 12.31 -3.61 -5.34
N GLU A 27 11.27 -4.40 -5.64
CA GLU A 27 10.34 -4.17 -6.75
C GLU A 27 9.08 -3.40 -6.32
N GLU A 28 8.91 -3.14 -5.03
CA GLU A 28 7.80 -2.31 -4.55
C GLU A 28 8.02 -0.83 -4.86
N ASN A 29 6.92 -0.07 -4.91
CA ASN A 29 6.98 1.37 -5.02
C ASN A 29 7.44 1.99 -3.68
N GLN A 30 8.76 2.20 -3.56
CA GLN A 30 9.42 2.73 -2.36
C GLN A 30 8.95 4.14 -1.97
N ASP A 31 8.37 4.90 -2.90
CA ASP A 31 7.87 6.23 -2.60
C ASP A 31 6.58 6.19 -1.76
N HIS A 32 5.88 5.05 -1.74
CA HIS A 32 4.52 4.94 -1.22
C HIS A 32 4.28 3.74 -0.28
N ASN A 33 5.21 2.78 -0.16
CA ASN A 33 5.01 1.56 0.63
C ASN A 33 4.84 1.79 2.15
N TYR A 34 5.25 2.95 2.67
CA TYR A 34 5.00 3.38 4.06
C TYR A 34 4.12 4.64 4.18
N GLU A 35 3.42 5.04 3.11
CA GLU A 35 2.51 6.19 3.15
C GLU A 35 1.07 5.75 3.36
N PHE A 36 0.43 6.26 4.42
CA PHE A 36 -1.02 6.20 4.47
C PHE A 36 -1.62 7.27 3.56
N MET A 37 -2.36 6.83 2.55
CA MET A 37 -3.06 7.71 1.61
C MET A 37 -4.49 7.96 2.06
N CYS A 38 -4.77 9.17 2.53
CA CYS A 38 -6.14 9.60 2.81
C CYS A 38 -6.94 9.78 1.52
N THR A 39 -8.10 9.13 1.46
CA THR A 39 -9.07 9.19 0.35
C THR A 39 -10.27 10.07 0.63
N PHE A 40 -10.29 10.78 1.76
CA PHE A 40 -11.34 11.75 2.07
C PHE A 40 -11.39 12.85 1.00
N ASP A 41 -12.59 13.31 0.64
CA ASP A 41 -12.76 14.42 -0.29
C ASP A 41 -12.77 15.76 0.49
N GLY A 42 -11.72 16.56 0.33
CA GLY A 42 -11.42 17.74 1.16
C GLY A 42 -10.27 17.57 2.16
N GLU A 43 -9.93 18.64 2.88
CA GLU A 43 -8.85 18.57 3.86
C GLU A 43 -9.21 17.63 5.02
N HIS A 44 -8.30 16.72 5.33
CA HIS A 44 -8.37 15.88 6.52
C HIS A 44 -7.00 15.90 7.18
N GLU A 45 -6.98 16.14 8.49
CA GLU A 45 -5.74 16.20 9.24
C GLU A 45 -5.18 14.78 9.44
N ASN A 46 -3.86 14.69 9.58
CA ASN A 46 -3.23 13.45 10.01
C ASN A 46 -3.79 13.07 11.39
N PRO A 47 -4.37 11.86 11.56
CA PRO A 47 -4.92 11.44 12.85
C PRO A 47 -3.85 11.22 13.93
N GLY A 48 -2.56 11.23 13.58
CA GLY A 48 -1.44 11.07 14.52
C GLY A 48 -1.31 9.65 15.06
N GLU A 49 -1.90 8.69 14.37
CA GLU A 49 -1.91 7.29 14.77
C GLU A 49 -0.59 6.59 14.44
N ARG A 50 -0.34 5.46 15.08
CA ARG A 50 0.91 4.70 14.95
C ARG A 50 1.25 4.32 13.50
N TRP A 51 0.25 4.21 12.63
CA TRP A 51 0.36 3.85 11.21
C TRP A 51 0.45 5.06 10.26
N THR A 52 0.52 6.27 10.79
CA THR A 52 0.61 7.52 10.00
C THR A 52 1.89 8.31 10.22
N GLN A 53 2.71 7.91 11.20
CA GLN A 53 3.93 8.61 11.58
C GLN A 53 4.90 7.70 12.35
N GLY A 54 6.20 8.01 12.21
CA GLY A 54 7.29 7.33 12.92
C GLY A 54 7.70 6.00 12.30
N GLU A 55 8.72 5.36 12.87
CA GLU A 55 9.32 4.09 12.38
C GLU A 55 8.25 3.03 12.08
N SER A 56 8.35 2.29 10.99
CA SER A 56 7.38 1.26 10.62
C SER A 56 7.37 0.08 11.60
N ILE A 57 6.30 -0.74 11.58
CA ILE A 57 6.17 -1.91 12.48
C ILE A 57 7.27 -2.95 12.21
N ASP A 58 7.68 -3.07 10.95
CA ASP A 58 8.74 -3.97 10.49
C ASP A 58 10.16 -3.38 10.62
N GLY A 59 10.28 -2.11 11.06
CA GLY A 59 11.54 -1.40 11.21
C GLY A 59 12.27 -1.08 9.91
N LYS A 60 11.60 -1.20 8.75
CA LYS A 60 12.21 -1.02 7.43
C LYS A 60 12.00 0.37 6.81
N GLY A 61 11.15 1.22 7.40
CA GLY A 61 10.87 2.57 6.92
C GLY A 61 10.29 3.49 7.98
N GLU A 62 9.80 4.66 7.56
CA GLU A 62 9.04 5.58 8.41
C GLU A 62 7.65 5.80 7.81
N PHE A 63 6.61 5.66 8.62
CA PHE A 63 5.26 5.98 8.20
C PHE A 63 5.10 7.48 7.96
N SER A 64 4.36 7.80 6.91
CA SER A 64 3.93 9.15 6.57
C SER A 64 2.43 9.20 6.31
N TYR A 65 1.88 10.41 6.33
CA TYR A 65 0.50 10.67 5.99
C TYR A 65 0.46 11.58 4.78
N GLY A 66 -0.20 11.12 3.74
CA GLY A 66 -0.43 11.89 2.54
C GLY A 66 -1.84 11.76 2.03
N ARG A 67 -2.04 12.36 0.87
CA ARG A 67 -3.31 12.36 0.16
C ARG A 67 -3.11 11.64 -1.15
N GLN A 68 -4.09 10.83 -1.55
CA GLN A 68 -4.02 10.18 -2.84
C GLN A 68 -3.83 11.24 -3.95
N PRO A 69 -2.71 11.20 -4.71
CA PRO A 69 -2.57 12.05 -5.87
C PRO A 69 -3.64 11.60 -6.89
N GLY A 70 -4.44 12.55 -7.39
CA GLY A 70 -5.37 12.26 -8.47
C GLY A 70 -4.61 11.90 -9.74
N GLY A 71 -5.13 10.94 -10.53
CA GLY A 71 -4.55 10.55 -11.82
C GLY A 71 -5.05 11.36 -13.02
N GLY A 72 -5.83 12.42 -12.78
CA GLY A 72 -6.53 13.15 -13.83
C GLY A 72 -7.59 12.29 -14.54
N LYS A 73 -8.13 12.81 -15.64
CA LYS A 73 -8.99 12.02 -16.53
C LYS A 73 -8.07 11.13 -17.38
N PRO A 74 -8.29 9.80 -17.44
CA PRO A 74 -7.49 8.95 -18.30
C PRO A 74 -7.66 9.37 -19.76
N ASP A 75 -6.55 9.45 -20.48
CA ASP A 75 -6.56 9.52 -21.93
C ASP A 75 -6.76 8.10 -22.45
N LEU A 76 -7.86 7.88 -23.17
CA LEU A 76 -8.26 6.57 -23.69
C LEU A 76 -7.90 6.42 -25.18
N ASP A 77 -7.39 7.48 -25.81
CA ASP A 77 -6.97 7.45 -27.21
C ASP A 77 -5.56 6.84 -27.36
N GLU A 78 -4.76 6.83 -26.28
CA GLU A 78 -3.44 6.21 -26.26
C GLU A 78 -3.54 4.68 -26.12
N VAL A 79 -3.48 3.99 -27.26
CA VAL A 79 -3.40 2.53 -27.30
C VAL A 79 -1.93 2.13 -27.22
N ILE A 80 -1.53 1.45 -26.15
CA ILE A 80 -0.27 0.69 -26.17
C ILE A 80 -0.45 -0.50 -27.12
N GLU A 81 0.49 -0.70 -28.06
CA GLU A 81 0.37 -1.73 -29.11
C GLU A 81 0.10 -3.14 -28.53
N GLU A 82 0.61 -3.44 -27.33
CA GLU A 82 0.40 -4.69 -26.60
C GLU A 82 -1.05 -4.99 -26.21
N MET A 83 -1.94 -3.99 -26.23
CA MET A 83 -3.34 -4.21 -25.89
C MET A 83 -4.13 -4.90 -27.00
N HIS A 84 -3.60 -5.00 -28.23
CA HIS A 84 -4.27 -5.67 -29.37
C HIS A 84 -5.75 -5.28 -29.54
N ASN A 85 -6.11 -4.02 -29.23
CA ASN A 85 -7.50 -3.52 -29.22
C ASN A 85 -8.08 -3.27 -30.63
N GLU A 86 -7.68 -4.04 -31.64
CA GLU A 86 -8.23 -3.89 -32.99
C GLU A 86 -9.74 -4.16 -32.97
N VAL A 87 -10.55 -3.10 -33.09
CA VAL A 87 -11.97 -3.22 -33.40
C VAL A 87 -12.09 -3.37 -34.92
N SER A 88 -12.49 -4.55 -35.38
CA SER A 88 -12.81 -4.85 -36.79
C SER A 88 -14.01 -4.07 -37.29
#